data_AF-A0A3C2DWS2-F1
#
_entry.id   AF-A0A3C2DWS2-F1
#
_cell.length_a   1.000
_cell.length_b   1.000
_cell.length_c   1.000
_cell.angle_alpha   90.00
_cell.angle_beta   90.00
_cell.angle_gamma   90.00
#
_symmetry.space_group_name_H-M   'P 1'
#
loop_
_entity.id
_entity.type
_entity.pdbx_description
1 polymer ?
#
loop_
_entity_poly.entity_id
_entity_poly.type
_entity_poly.pdbx_seq_one_letter_code
_entity_poly.pdbx_strand_id
1 'polypeptide(L)'
;MKTLTPEILLRAYTAGIFPMSEGRDDPDLFWVDPENRGIIPLESFHVPGKLRRRVRNNSFKVRCDTAFALVMERCAEAAQNRES
;
A
#
# COMPACT_ATOMS: atom_id res chain seq x y z
N MET A 1 -4.87 20.88 -10.06
CA MET A 1 -4.56 19.44 -9.98
C MET A 1 -3.12 19.23 -10.42
N LYS A 2 -2.22 18.85 -9.51
CA LYS A 2 -0.83 18.52 -9.89
C LYS A 2 -0.88 17.26 -10.75
N THR A 3 -0.40 17.35 -12.00
CA THR A 3 -0.30 16.18 -12.88
C THR A 3 0.76 15.23 -12.32
N LEU A 4 0.35 14.06 -11.83
CA LEU A 4 1.26 12.97 -11.53
C LEU A 4 1.61 12.25 -12.83
N THR A 5 2.90 12.23 -13.17
CA THR A 5 3.41 11.40 -14.28
C THR A 5 4.20 10.22 -13.73
N PRO A 6 4.31 9.11 -14.47
CA PRO A 6 5.13 7.97 -14.08
C PRO A 6 6.59 8.36 -13.75
N GLU A 7 7.16 9.29 -14.51
CA GLU A 7 8.54 9.75 -14.32
C GLU A 7 8.72 10.48 -12.98
N ILE A 8 7.75 11.31 -12.59
CA ILE A 8 7.77 12.00 -11.29
C ILE A 8 7.66 10.98 -10.16
N LEU A 9 6.74 10.02 -10.27
CA LEU A 9 6.57 8.97 -9.26
C LEU A 9 7.84 8.15 -9.08
N LEU A 10 8.42 7.65 -10.18
CA LEU A 10 9.64 6.85 -10.12
C LEU A 10 10.79 7.61 -9.45
N ARG A 11 11.00 8.88 -9.82
CA ARG A 11 12.03 9.73 -9.19
C ARG A 11 11.78 9.93 -7.70
N ALA A 12 10.54 10.23 -7.29
CA ALA A 12 10.19 10.41 -5.88
C ALA A 12 10.47 9.13 -5.08
N TYR A 13 10.00 7.97 -5.54
CA TYR A 13 10.23 6.69 -4.85
C TYR A 13 11.71 6.35 -4.72
N THR A 14 12.53 6.63 -5.74
CA THR A 14 13.99 6.42 -5.65
C THR A 14 14.68 7.34 -4.64
N ALA A 15 14.11 8.53 -4.39
CA ALA A 15 14.56 9.46 -3.37
C ALA A 15 13.98 9.14 -1.98
N GLY A 16 13.19 8.08 -1.83
CA GLY A 16 12.53 7.72 -0.57
C GLY A 16 11.21 8.46 -0.30
N ILE A 17 10.76 9.31 -1.23
CA ILE A 17 9.59 10.18 -1.12
C ILE A 17 8.38 9.53 -1.78
N PHE A 18 7.18 9.69 -1.20
CA PHE A 18 5.94 9.16 -1.78
C PHE A 18 4.79 10.18 -1.70
N PRO A 19 3.84 10.16 -2.65
CA PRO A 19 2.70 11.07 -2.61
C PRO A 19 1.61 10.54 -1.67
N MET A 20 0.91 11.44 -1.00
CA MET A 20 -0.24 11.14 -0.14
C MET A 20 -1.25 12.31 -0.17
N SER A 21 -2.50 12.04 0.23
CA SER A 21 -3.57 13.03 0.47
C SER A 21 -4.10 12.87 1.90
N GLU A 22 -4.75 13.90 2.46
CA GLU A 22 -5.33 13.81 3.82
C GLU A 22 -6.57 12.90 3.85
N GLY A 23 -7.25 12.76 2.70
CA GLY A 23 -8.40 11.86 2.55
C GLY A 23 -8.75 11.60 1.09
N ARG A 24 -9.74 10.73 0.86
CA ARG A 24 -10.22 10.38 -0.49
C ARG A 24 -10.65 11.59 -1.33
N ASP A 25 -11.43 12.48 -0.73
CA ASP A 25 -12.07 13.60 -1.44
C ASP A 25 -11.22 14.87 -1.38
N ASP A 26 -10.01 14.79 -0.84
CA ASP A 26 -9.06 15.90 -0.80
C ASP A 26 -8.56 16.20 -2.22
N PRO A 27 -8.75 17.42 -2.74
CA PRO A 27 -8.25 17.80 -4.06
C PRO A 27 -6.73 17.91 -4.12
N ASP A 28 -6.04 17.95 -2.97
CA ASP A 28 -4.62 18.18 -2.85
C ASP A 28 -3.81 16.91 -2.59
N LEU A 29 -2.66 16.86 -3.25
CA LEU A 29 -1.62 15.86 -3.06
C LEU A 29 -0.35 16.53 -2.56
N PHE A 30 0.23 15.94 -1.52
CA PHE A 30 1.51 16.34 -0.95
C PHE A 30 2.52 15.20 -0.99
N TRP A 31 3.79 15.56 -0.86
CA TRP A 31 4.90 14.62 -0.88
C TRP A 31 5.39 14.40 0.55
N VAL A 32 5.54 13.13 0.94
CA VAL A 32 5.97 12.73 2.28
C VAL A 32 7.41 12.24 2.23
N ASP A 33 8.26 12.86 3.03
CA ASP A 33 9.65 12.47 3.30
C ASP A 33 9.81 12.25 4.81
N PRO A 34 9.61 11.03 5.31
CA PRO A 34 9.58 10.78 6.74
C PRO A 34 10.99 10.66 7.33
N GLU A 35 11.28 11.45 8.37
CA GLU A 35 12.53 11.33 9.15
C GLU A 35 12.70 9.92 9.73
N ASN A 36 11.61 9.34 10.24
CA ASN A 36 11.56 7.96 10.72
C ASN A 36 10.72 7.10 9.77
N ARG A 37 11.39 6.21 9.02
CA ARG A 37 10.74 5.35 8.03
C ARG A 37 10.31 4.01 8.63
N GLY A 38 9.01 3.73 8.60
CA GLY A 38 8.50 2.39 8.90
C GLY A 38 8.97 1.37 7.85
N ILE A 39 9.64 0.31 8.30
CA ILE A 39 10.09 -0.81 7.47
C ILE A 39 9.64 -2.15 8.06
N ILE A 40 9.44 -3.15 7.20
CA ILE A 40 9.13 -4.53 7.61
C ILE A 40 10.27 -5.42 7.09
N PRO A 41 11.25 -5.78 7.94
CA PRO A 41 12.31 -6.70 7.53
C PRO A 41 11.72 -8.09 7.30
N LEU A 42 11.82 -8.60 6.07
CA LEU A 42 11.15 -9.85 5.68
C LEU A 42 11.75 -11.08 6.38
N GLU A 43 13.06 -11.09 6.62
CA GLU A 43 13.77 -12.20 7.28
C GLU A 43 13.41 -12.38 8.76
N SER A 44 12.94 -11.32 9.42
CA SER A 44 12.57 -11.34 10.84
C SER A 44 11.09 -11.04 11.09
N PHE A 45 10.26 -11.09 10.04
CA PHE A 45 8.84 -10.82 10.15
C PHE A 45 8.14 -11.83 11.08
N HIS A 46 7.51 -11.33 12.14
CA HIS A 46 6.74 -12.16 13.04
C HIS A 46 5.41 -12.59 12.40
N VAL A 47 5.27 -13.88 12.10
CA VAL A 47 4.01 -14.47 11.65
C VAL A 47 3.24 -15.05 12.84
N PRO A 48 2.08 -14.47 13.24
CA PRO A 48 1.29 -15.02 14.32
C PRO A 48 0.87 -16.47 14.05
N GLY A 49 0.88 -17.32 15.08
CA GLY A 49 0.60 -18.75 14.92
C GLY A 49 -0.73 -19.08 14.22
N LYS A 50 -1.78 -18.28 14.49
CA LYS A 50 -3.09 -18.39 13.83
C LYS A 50 -3.01 -18.09 12.33
N LEU A 51 -2.28 -17.05 11.93
CA LEU A 51 -2.05 -16.71 10.53
C LEU A 51 -1.25 -17.83 9.84
N ARG A 52 -0.18 -18.31 10.50
CA ARG A 52 0.64 -19.41 9.98
C ARG A 52 -0.20 -20.67 9.71
N ARG A 53 -1.14 -21.01 10.59
CA ARG A 53 -2.09 -22.13 10.39
C ARG A 53 -3.03 -21.86 9.22
N ARG A 54 -3.60 -20.65 9.11
CA ARG A 54 -4.50 -20.28 8.02
C ARG A 54 -3.83 -20.38 6.65
N VAL A 55 -2.59 -19.90 6.53
CA VAL A 55 -1.82 -19.99 5.29
C VAL A 55 -1.54 -21.45 4.91
N ARG A 56 -1.08 -22.28 5.87
CA ARG A 56 -0.79 -23.71 5.61
C ARG A 56 -2.00 -24.52 5.17
N ASN A 57 -3.21 -24.11 5.54
CA ASN A 57 -4.44 -24.80 5.14
C ASN A 57 -4.80 -24.60 3.65
N ASN A 58 -4.05 -23.78 2.90
CA ASN A 58 -4.24 -23.55 1.46
C ASN A 58 -5.66 -23.15 1.05
N SER A 59 -6.42 -22.54 1.96
CA SER A 59 -7.81 -22.10 1.71
C SER A 59 -7.87 -20.88 0.78
N PHE A 60 -6.74 -20.24 0.49
CA PHE A 60 -6.62 -19.09 -0.39
C PHE A 60 -5.60 -19.37 -1.49
N LYS A 61 -5.89 -18.94 -2.72
CA LYS A 61 -4.90 -18.85 -3.80
C LYS A 61 -4.32 -17.44 -3.83
N VAL A 62 -3.01 -17.34 -3.63
CA VAL A 62 -2.27 -16.09 -3.80
C VAL A 62 -1.68 -16.06 -5.21
N ARG A 63 -1.87 -14.95 -5.93
CA ARG A 63 -1.37 -14.73 -7.28
C ARG A 63 -0.77 -13.33 -7.35
N CYS A 64 0.26 -13.14 -8.15
CA CYS A 64 0.90 -11.84 -8.37
C CYS A 64 0.50 -11.29 -9.74
N ASP A 65 0.22 -9.99 -9.83
CA ASP A 65 -0.05 -9.25 -11.08
C ASP A 65 -1.17 -9.79 -11.97
N THR A 66 -2.16 -10.46 -11.37
CA THR A 66 -3.29 -11.04 -12.14
C THR A 66 -4.54 -10.18 -12.21
N ALA A 67 -4.63 -9.13 -11.38
CA ALA A 67 -5.80 -8.26 -11.29
C ALA A 67 -5.46 -6.88 -10.67
N PHE A 68 -4.42 -6.20 -11.16
CA PHE A 68 -3.89 -4.98 -10.54
C PHE A 68 -4.96 -3.88 -10.34
N ALA A 69 -5.70 -3.53 -11.39
CA ALA A 69 -6.73 -2.48 -11.30
C ALA A 69 -7.81 -2.80 -10.25
N LEU A 70 -8.30 -4.05 -10.24
CA LEU A 70 -9.27 -4.50 -9.25
C LEU A 70 -8.70 -4.45 -7.82
N VAL A 71 -7.44 -4.82 -7.61
CA VAL A 71 -6.79 -4.70 -6.30
C VAL A 71 -6.74 -3.24 -5.86
N MET A 72 -6.35 -2.33 -6.75
CA MET A 72 -6.31 -0.89 -6.45
C MET A 72 -7.69 -0.32 -6.10
N GLU A 73 -8.71 -0.67 -6.88
CA GLU A 73 -10.11 -0.27 -6.62
C GLU A 73 -10.57 -0.74 -5.24
N ARG A 74 -10.33 -2.01 -4.89
CA ARG A 74 -10.72 -2.57 -3.58
C ARG A 74 -9.90 -2.03 -2.42
N CYS A 75 -8.62 -1.73 -2.64
CA CYS A 75 -7.80 -1.02 -1.65
C CYS A 75 -8.37 0.35 -1.34
N ALA A 76 -8.93 1.02 -2.36
CA ALA A 76 -9.60 2.29 -2.27
C ALA A 76 -11.08 2.17 -1.87
N GLU A 77 -11.59 1.06 -1.33
CA GLU A 77 -12.96 1.00 -0.80
C GLU A 77 -12.99 1.28 0.70
N ALA A 78 -14.05 1.95 1.16
CA ALA A 78 -14.30 2.12 2.60
C ALA A 78 -14.61 0.76 3.24
N ALA A 79 -14.14 0.56 4.48
CA ALA A 79 -14.46 -0.64 5.25
C ALA A 79 -14.93 -0.25 6.65
N GLN A 80 -15.71 -1.13 7.31
CA GLN A 80 -16.31 -0.85 8.63
C GLN A 80 -15.32 -0.42 9.73
N ASN A 81 -14.02 -0.66 9.55
CA ASN A 81 -12.94 -0.24 10.45
C ASN A 81 -11.80 0.50 9.72
N ARG A 82 -12.09 1.13 8.58
CA ARG A 82 -11.14 1.92 7.80
C ARG A 82 -11.87 3.14 7.24
N GLU A 83 -11.71 4.26 7.92
CA GLU A 83 -12.09 5.57 7.37
C GLU A 83 -11.30 5.81 6.08
N SER A 84 -11.96 6.39 5.07
CA SER A 84 -11.40 6.68 3.74
C SER A 84 -11.10 8.16 3.58
#